data_AF-A0A832GIF4-F1
#
_entry.id   AF-A0A832GIF4-F1
#
_cell.length_a   1.000
_cell.length_b   1.000
_cell.length_c   1.000
_cell.angle_alpha   90.00
_cell.angle_beta   90.00
_cell.angle_gamma   90.00
#
_symmetry.space_group_name_H-M   'P 1'
#
loop_
_entity.id
_entity.type
_entity.pdbx_description
1 polymer ?
#
loop_
_entity_poly.entity_id
_entity_poly.type
_entity_poly.pdbx_seq_one_letter_code
_entity_poly.pdbx_strand_id
1 'polypeptide(L)'
;DSLASKASVRAGRVEWFPSEQQTLLDSGVYAEFYSASGRIAVRLWSDSAKVENATSNMWAFGRVRVVSDSTGARLLTRSLRWDNLRRRLSTNDEVRIERPGEIVEGGYGFESDEFLKHYTIFHVRGSIQP
;
A
#
# COMPACT_ATOMS: atom_id res chain seq x y z
N ASP A 1 13.00 24.46 -6.74
CA ASP A 1 12.44 23.13 -7.04
C ASP A 1 11.73 22.57 -5.83
N SER A 2 10.41 22.66 -5.82
CA SER A 2 9.59 22.15 -4.72
C SER A 2 9.65 20.63 -4.73
N LEU A 3 10.40 20.07 -3.78
CA LEU A 3 10.33 18.68 -3.33
C LEU A 3 8.90 18.41 -2.85
N ALA A 4 7.94 18.23 -3.77
CA ALA A 4 6.59 17.84 -3.40
C ALA A 4 6.70 16.45 -2.74
N SER A 5 6.36 16.38 -1.46
CA SER A 5 6.32 15.12 -0.71
C SER A 5 5.47 14.12 -1.49
N LYS A 6 6.09 13.01 -1.93
CA LYS A 6 5.39 11.98 -2.72
C LYS A 6 4.39 11.19 -1.88
N ALA A 7 4.58 11.19 -0.56
CA ALA A 7 3.67 10.61 0.40
C ALA A 7 3.76 11.32 1.76
N SER A 8 2.71 11.17 2.57
CA SER A 8 2.72 11.47 3.99
C SER A 8 2.37 10.22 4.79
N VAL A 9 2.94 10.07 5.98
CA VAL A 9 2.62 8.95 6.89
C VAL A 9 2.43 9.47 8.30
N ARG A 10 1.44 8.92 9.00
CA ARG A 10 1.17 9.21 10.41
C ARG A 10 0.83 7.92 11.14
N ALA A 11 1.24 7.85 12.40
CA ALA A 11 1.00 6.72 13.28
C ALA A 11 0.82 7.19 14.73
N GLY A 12 0.22 6.35 15.57
CA GLY A 12 0.05 6.65 16.99
C GLY A 12 1.38 6.64 17.76
N ARG A 13 2.30 5.74 17.38
CA ARG A 13 3.67 5.70 17.88
C ARG A 13 4.66 5.63 16.72
N VAL A 14 5.77 6.35 16.86
CA VAL A 14 6.89 6.39 15.91
C VAL A 14 8.17 6.15 16.68
N GLU A 15 8.90 5.10 16.31
CA GLU A 15 10.20 4.76 16.90
C GLU A 15 11.27 4.79 15.80
N TRP A 16 12.28 5.63 15.98
CA TRP A 16 13.34 5.84 15.01
C TRP A 16 14.62 5.11 15.43
N PHE A 17 15.16 4.29 14.54
CA PHE A 17 16.38 3.50 14.76
C PHE A 17 17.44 3.88 13.71
N PRO A 18 18.27 4.91 13.98
CA PRO A 18 19.23 5.43 13.00
C PRO A 18 20.30 4.41 12.60
N SER A 19 20.82 3.64 13.56
CA SER A 19 21.83 2.59 13.33
C SER A 19 21.34 1.49 12.39
N GLU A 20 20.05 1.21 12.42
CA GLU A 20 19.39 0.18 11.62
C GLU A 20 18.74 0.77 10.36
N GLN A 21 18.86 2.09 10.16
CA GLN A 21 18.26 2.83 9.05
C GLN A 21 16.76 2.56 8.88
N GLN A 22 16.04 2.42 10.00
CA GLN A 22 14.62 2.12 9.97
C GLN A 22 13.80 3.01 10.90
N THR A 23 12.52 3.12 10.58
CA THR A 23 11.49 3.73 11.41
C THR A 23 10.35 2.74 11.58
N LEU A 24 9.98 2.46 12.82
CA LEU A 24 8.84 1.63 13.16
C LEU A 24 7.64 2.52 13.48
N LEU A 25 6.49 2.14 12.95
CA LEU A 25 5.21 2.85 13.07
C LEU A 25 4.18 1.86 13.60
N ASP A 26 3.44 2.21 14.64
CA ASP A 26 2.37 1.37 15.15
C ASP A 26 1.25 2.19 15.81
N SER A 27 0.33 1.48 16.49
CA SER A 27 -0.86 2.06 17.09
C SER A 27 -1.76 2.70 16.02
N GLY A 28 -1.86 2.00 14.88
CA GLY A 28 -2.54 2.44 13.67
C GLY A 28 -1.65 3.30 12.79
N VAL A 29 -1.58 2.97 11.50
CA VAL A 29 -0.82 3.70 10.49
C VAL A 29 -1.78 4.18 9.40
N TYR A 30 -1.57 5.43 8.97
CA TYR A 30 -2.25 6.01 7.82
C TYR A 30 -1.23 6.68 6.90
N ALA A 31 -1.28 6.34 5.63
CA ALA A 31 -0.45 6.96 4.60
C ALA A 31 -1.30 7.53 3.46
N GLU A 32 -0.86 8.66 2.90
CA GLU A 32 -1.41 9.25 1.69
C GLU A 32 -0.31 9.32 0.64
N PHE A 33 -0.61 8.93 -0.59
CA PHE A 33 0.26 9.10 -1.75
C PHE A 33 -0.36 10.13 -2.68
N TYR A 34 0.46 11.08 -3.12
CA TYR A 34 0.00 12.23 -3.91
C TYR A 34 0.28 12.02 -5.40
N SER A 35 -0.64 12.51 -6.23
CA SER A 35 -0.45 12.62 -7.68
C SER A 35 0.61 13.68 -8.02
N ALA A 36 1.00 13.76 -9.29
CA ALA A 36 1.88 14.82 -9.78
C ALA A 36 1.31 16.24 -9.57
N SER A 37 -0.02 16.38 -9.44
CA SER A 37 -0.68 17.65 -9.13
C SER A 37 -0.83 17.93 -7.63
N GLY A 38 -0.26 17.09 -6.76
CA GLY A 38 -0.30 17.25 -5.30
C GLY A 38 -1.62 16.83 -4.66
N ARG A 39 -2.55 16.22 -5.41
CA ARG A 39 -3.83 15.72 -4.86
C ARG A 39 -3.61 14.33 -4.27
N ILE A 40 -4.32 14.00 -3.19
CA ILE A 40 -4.34 12.63 -2.66
C ILE A 40 -4.88 11.71 -3.77
N ALA A 41 -4.10 10.68 -4.11
CA ALA A 41 -4.47 9.69 -5.11
C ALA A 41 -4.73 8.33 -4.48
N VAL A 42 -3.99 8.00 -3.42
CA VAL A 42 -4.08 6.70 -2.74
C VAL A 42 -3.99 6.90 -1.24
N ARG A 43 -4.80 6.15 -0.51
CA ARG A 43 -4.80 6.11 0.96
C ARG A 43 -4.56 4.68 1.42
N LEU A 44 -3.68 4.52 2.40
CA LEU A 44 -3.34 3.23 3.01
C LEU A 44 -3.60 3.29 4.52
N TRP A 45 -4.18 2.23 5.06
CA TRP A 45 -4.33 2.00 6.50
C TRP A 45 -3.72 0.64 6.86
N SER A 46 -3.11 0.56 8.04
CA SER A 46 -2.65 -0.71 8.63
C SER A 46 -2.53 -0.60 10.16
N ASP A 47 -2.26 -1.72 10.82
CA ASP A 47 -2.03 -1.76 12.26
C ASP A 47 -0.62 -1.24 12.63
N SER A 48 0.38 -1.65 11.85
CA SER A 48 1.76 -1.19 11.96
C SER A 48 2.42 -1.08 10.58
N ALA A 49 3.59 -0.44 10.55
CA ALA A 49 4.45 -0.38 9.38
C ALA A 49 5.93 -0.25 9.77
N LYS A 50 6.80 -0.66 8.85
CA LYS A 50 8.23 -0.38 8.89
C LYS A 50 8.60 0.44 7.66
N VAL A 51 9.39 1.48 7.85
CA VAL A 51 9.98 2.28 6.78
C VAL A 51 11.49 2.12 6.81
N GLU A 52 12.08 1.80 5.67
CA GLU A 52 13.54 1.80 5.48
C GLU A 52 13.96 3.20 5.03
N ASN A 53 14.74 3.89 5.85
CA ASN A 53 15.03 5.31 5.70
C ASN A 53 15.87 5.60 4.43
N ALA A 54 16.76 4.67 4.04
CA ALA A 54 17.63 4.84 2.88
C ALA A 54 16.88 4.80 1.54
N THR A 55 15.91 3.89 1.41
CA THR A 55 15.16 3.68 0.16
C THR A 55 13.77 4.29 0.18
N SER A 56 13.28 4.64 1.37
CA SER A 56 11.88 4.93 1.68
C SER A 56 10.93 3.78 1.34
N ASN A 57 11.42 2.54 1.21
CA ASN A 57 10.54 1.38 1.09
C ASN A 57 9.72 1.23 2.38
N MET A 58 8.47 0.81 2.23
CA MET A 58 7.56 0.61 3.35
C MET A 58 7.00 -0.81 3.34
N TRP A 59 6.84 -1.39 4.51
CA TRP A 59 6.10 -2.62 4.74
C TRP A 59 4.99 -2.33 5.74
N ALA A 60 3.73 -2.51 5.33
CA ALA A 60 2.56 -2.36 6.17
C ALA A 60 2.07 -3.74 6.61
N PHE A 61 1.62 -3.85 7.87
CA PHE A 61 1.21 -5.11 8.48
C PHE A 61 -0.08 -4.95 9.27
N GLY A 62 -0.91 -6.00 9.21
CA GLY A 62 -2.18 -6.10 9.92
C GLY A 62 -3.27 -5.24 9.29
N ARG A 63 -4.38 -5.90 8.91
CA ARG A 63 -5.60 -5.26 8.36
C ARG A 63 -5.29 -4.18 7.32
N VAL A 64 -4.37 -4.49 6.39
CA VAL A 64 -3.94 -3.52 5.39
C VAL A 64 -5.08 -3.25 4.44
N ARG A 65 -5.43 -1.97 4.30
CA ARG A 65 -6.43 -1.49 3.34
C ARG A 65 -5.82 -0.41 2.49
N VAL A 66 -5.90 -0.53 1.17
CA VAL A 66 -5.50 0.50 0.22
C VAL A 66 -6.73 0.93 -0.58
N VAL A 67 -6.91 2.23 -0.75
CA VAL A 67 -7.99 2.80 -1.56
C VAL A 67 -7.37 3.77 -2.57
N SER A 68 -7.66 3.58 -3.85
CA SER A 68 -7.25 4.46 -4.93
C SER A 68 -8.42 5.34 -5.37
N ASP A 69 -8.25 6.66 -5.24
CA ASP A 69 -9.27 7.64 -5.60
C ASP A 69 -9.39 7.80 -7.12
N SER A 70 -8.32 7.50 -7.87
CA SER A 70 -8.31 7.62 -9.32
C SER A 70 -8.99 6.47 -10.03
N THR A 71 -8.98 5.27 -9.44
CA THR A 71 -9.57 4.06 -10.04
C THR A 71 -10.84 3.58 -9.32
N GLY A 72 -11.09 4.06 -8.10
CA GLY A 72 -12.13 3.53 -7.22
C GLY A 72 -11.80 2.14 -6.66
N ALA A 73 -10.57 1.64 -6.89
CA ALA A 73 -10.17 0.32 -6.46
C ALA A 73 -9.82 0.28 -4.96
N ARG A 74 -10.14 -0.84 -4.32
CA ARG A 74 -9.82 -1.14 -2.93
C ARG A 74 -9.12 -2.49 -2.82
N LEU A 75 -7.95 -2.51 -2.18
CA LEU A 75 -7.20 -3.72 -1.85
C LEU A 75 -7.25 -3.98 -0.35
N LEU A 76 -7.50 -5.22 0.04
CA LEU A 76 -7.45 -5.73 1.41
C LEU A 76 -6.45 -6.88 1.48
N THR A 77 -5.54 -6.85 2.46
CA THR A 77 -4.55 -7.92 2.69
C THR A 77 -3.98 -7.89 4.12
N ARG A 78 -3.18 -8.89 4.49
CA ARG A 78 -2.52 -8.98 5.80
C ARG A 78 -1.19 -8.22 5.86
N SER A 79 -0.45 -8.19 4.76
CA SER A 79 0.78 -7.41 4.63
C SER A 79 0.92 -6.85 3.22
N LEU A 80 1.61 -5.72 3.11
CA LEU A 80 1.86 -5.08 1.81
C LEU A 80 3.21 -4.39 1.83
N ARG A 81 3.98 -4.56 0.76
CA ARG A 81 5.20 -3.81 0.51
C ARG A 81 4.92 -2.71 -0.50
N TRP A 82 5.44 -1.52 -0.22
CA TRP A 82 5.60 -0.44 -1.18
C TRP A 82 7.09 -0.29 -1.52
N ASP A 83 7.42 -0.46 -2.81
CA ASP A 83 8.73 -0.17 -3.37
C ASP A 83 8.73 1.25 -3.91
N ASN A 84 9.42 2.17 -3.22
CA ASN A 84 9.43 3.59 -3.55
C ASN A 84 10.11 3.87 -4.90
N LEU A 85 11.18 3.14 -5.21
CA LEU A 85 11.93 3.34 -6.44
C LEU A 85 11.11 2.90 -7.66
N ARG A 86 10.51 1.71 -7.58
CA ARG A 86 9.71 1.14 -8.68
C ARG A 86 8.27 1.64 -8.71
N ARG A 87 7.82 2.29 -7.63
CA ARG A 87 6.43 2.75 -7.45
C ARG A 87 5.44 1.58 -7.57
N ARG A 88 5.75 0.49 -6.86
CA ARG A 88 5.01 -0.78 -6.92
C ARG A 88 4.49 -1.20 -5.55
N LEU A 89 3.29 -1.78 -5.57
CA LEU A 89 2.70 -2.47 -4.43
C LEU A 89 2.82 -3.97 -4.63
N SER A 90 3.24 -4.70 -3.61
CA SER A 90 3.29 -6.17 -3.69
C SER A 90 3.02 -6.86 -2.36
N THR A 91 2.49 -8.07 -2.43
CA THR A 91 2.33 -8.97 -1.29
C THR A 91 2.35 -10.42 -1.75
N ASN A 92 2.74 -11.32 -0.85
CA ASN A 92 2.58 -12.77 -1.03
C ASN A 92 1.38 -13.33 -0.25
N ASP A 93 0.70 -12.47 0.52
CA ASP A 93 -0.48 -12.87 1.28
C ASP A 93 -1.71 -12.99 0.39
N GLU A 94 -2.79 -13.45 1.03
CA GLU A 94 -4.12 -13.40 0.44
C GLU A 94 -4.55 -11.95 0.20
N VAL A 95 -5.23 -11.73 -0.91
CA VAL A 95 -5.76 -10.45 -1.33
C VAL A 95 -7.24 -10.55 -1.67
N ARG A 96 -7.95 -9.49 -1.34
CA ARG A 96 -9.26 -9.17 -1.90
C ARG A 96 -9.16 -7.82 -2.57
N ILE A 97 -9.52 -7.76 -3.85
CA ILE A 97 -9.57 -6.52 -4.61
C ILE A 97 -10.98 -6.27 -5.09
N GLU A 98 -11.42 -5.03 -4.94
CA GLU A 98 -12.72 -4.56 -5.38
C GLU A 98 -12.51 -3.34 -6.27
N ARG A 99 -13.16 -3.30 -7.42
CA ARG A 99 -13.19 -2.14 -8.32
C ARG A 99 -14.57 -2.08 -9.00
N PRO A 100 -14.94 -0.97 -9.67
CA PRO A 100 -16.22 -0.90 -10.35
C PRO A 100 -16.44 -2.07 -11.31
N GLY A 101 -17.48 -2.89 -11.05
CA GLY A 101 -17.83 -4.05 -11.88
C GLY A 101 -16.94 -5.29 -11.70
N GLU A 102 -16.09 -5.34 -10.67
CA GLU A 102 -15.29 -6.53 -10.39
C GLU A 102 -14.97 -6.68 -8.90
N ILE A 103 -15.16 -7.89 -8.40
CA ILE A 103 -14.64 -8.32 -7.09
C ILE A 103 -13.83 -9.59 -7.32
N VAL A 104 -12.60 -9.60 -6.81
CA VAL A 104 -11.75 -10.79 -6.74
C VAL A 104 -11.44 -11.10 -5.28
N GLU A 105 -11.73 -12.33 -4.86
CA GLU A 105 -11.48 -12.85 -3.52
C GLU A 105 -10.63 -14.14 -3.58
N GLY A 106 -9.95 -14.48 -2.48
CA GLY A 106 -9.19 -15.72 -2.38
C GLY A 106 -7.98 -15.80 -3.33
N GLY A 107 -7.46 -14.65 -3.78
CA GLY A 107 -6.21 -14.56 -4.54
C GLY A 107 -5.01 -14.58 -3.60
N TYR A 108 -3.94 -15.30 -3.93
CA TYR A 108 -2.66 -15.26 -3.22
C TYR A 108 -1.58 -14.67 -4.10
N GLY A 109 -0.81 -13.75 -3.52
CA GLY A 109 0.24 -13.07 -4.25
C GLY A 109 -0.31 -11.99 -5.18
N PHE A 110 0.24 -10.80 -5.09
CA PHE A 110 -0.25 -9.62 -5.80
C PHE A 110 0.91 -8.69 -6.12
N GLU A 111 0.88 -8.11 -7.33
CA GLU A 111 1.71 -6.98 -7.71
C GLU A 111 0.88 -5.96 -8.48
N SER A 112 1.09 -4.66 -8.20
CA SER A 112 0.40 -3.59 -8.90
C SER A 112 1.27 -2.32 -9.02
N ASP A 113 0.91 -1.46 -9.96
CA ASP A 113 1.32 -0.05 -9.86
C ASP A 113 0.72 0.61 -8.61
N GLU A 114 1.32 1.73 -8.21
CA GLU A 114 0.94 2.46 -6.99
C GLU A 114 -0.52 2.91 -6.95
N PHE A 115 -1.21 3.04 -8.09
CA PHE A 115 -2.60 3.51 -8.17
C PHE A 115 -3.63 2.39 -8.27
N LEU A 116 -3.22 1.12 -8.14
CA LEU A 116 -4.08 -0.05 -8.35
C LEU A 116 -4.73 -0.07 -9.75
N LYS A 117 -4.09 0.54 -10.77
CA LYS A 117 -4.67 0.61 -12.12
C LYS A 117 -4.45 -0.68 -12.89
N HIS A 118 -3.24 -1.23 -12.81
CA HIS A 118 -2.87 -2.51 -13.38
C HIS A 118 -2.31 -3.39 -12.27
N TYR A 119 -2.87 -4.58 -12.13
CA TYR A 119 -2.43 -5.55 -11.16
C TYR A 119 -2.42 -6.95 -11.74
N THR A 120 -1.57 -7.79 -11.15
CA THR A 120 -1.52 -9.23 -11.37
C THR A 120 -1.74 -9.92 -10.04
N ILE A 121 -2.61 -10.92 -10.02
CA ILE A 121 -2.77 -11.85 -8.90
C ILE A 121 -2.18 -13.18 -9.35
N PHE A 122 -1.18 -13.70 -8.62
CA PHE A 122 -0.40 -14.84 -9.08
C PHE A 122 -1.15 -16.18 -8.94
N HIS A 123 -1.96 -16.32 -7.88
CA HIS A 123 -2.74 -17.54 -7.64
C HIS A 123 -4.19 -17.18 -7.30
N VAL A 124 -5.08 -17.25 -8.28
CA VAL A 124 -6.52 -17.03 -8.05
C VAL A 124 -7.17 -18.35 -7.69
N ARG A 125 -7.73 -18.47 -6.46
CA ARG A 125 -8.61 -19.59 -6.09
C ARG A 125 -10.11 -19.22 -6.09
N GLY A 126 -10.44 -17.95 -6.35
CA GLY A 126 -11.81 -17.44 -6.31
C GLY A 126 -12.51 -17.31 -7.66
N SER A 127 -13.81 -17.00 -7.60
CA SER A 127 -14.65 -16.67 -8.75
C SER A 127 -14.59 -15.18 -9.07
N ILE A 128 -14.38 -14.82 -10.33
CA ILE A 128 -14.58 -13.45 -10.82
C ILE A 128 -16.09 -13.21 -10.93
N GLN A 129 -16.64 -12.27 -10.16
CA GLN A 129 -18.03 -11.86 -10.28
C GLN A 129 -18.13 -10.55 -11.09
N PRO A 130 -18.92 -10.53 -12.20
CA PRO A 130 -19.19 -9.33 -12.99
C PRO A 130 -20.22 -8.39 -12.34
#